data_AF-A0A7S0J870-F1
#
_entry.id   AF-A0A7S0J870-F1
#
_cell.length_a   1.000
_cell.length_b   1.000
_cell.length_c   1.000
_cell.angle_alpha   90.00
_cell.angle_beta   90.00
_cell.angle_gamma   90.00
#
_symmetry.space_group_name_H-M   'P 1'
#
loop_
_entity.id
_entity.type
_entity.pdbx_description
1 polymer ?
#
loop_
_entity_poly.entity_id
_entity_poly.type
_entity_poly.pdbx_seq_one_letter_code
_entity_poly.pdbx_strand_id
1 'polypeptide(L)'
;IDRKRAMVSRLLQRRSVCEGLRVPYERVRIRRTKGGKPFEGGGAERTAAVANFNFNVAHEGNYVVLASDPALLVGIDVSAPFEMRADGQKMGSTLEELRRSFERSFTDDEWDAMACAPTEAERVRAFRTQWSLKEAFVKARGDGLAFELRRVEFCFCRPPEPPRSGPPESPRSWPPELPAAHERSTIPRSRSAADVSEKSEPRFPWPKGHFLGAASTRWARVYLDGELLADWRCSVSELPRSHLVSVARGPVHQAQDQLGEFRRTFRRQSMPPAEYRRRLAASPPPFTLLSVRDLLPSELLSSYRATVGDFVPHSDGAA
;
A
#
# COMPACT_ATOMS: atom_id res chain seq x y z
N ILE A 1 -2.90 -22.62 -9.96
CA ILE A 1 -3.41 -21.51 -9.11
C ILE A 1 -2.58 -20.23 -9.31
N ASP A 2 -1.24 -20.31 -9.35
CA ASP A 2 -0.37 -19.13 -9.45
C ASP A 2 -0.56 -18.27 -10.70
N ARG A 3 -0.84 -18.88 -11.86
CA ARG A 3 -1.14 -18.12 -13.09
C ARG A 3 -2.36 -17.19 -12.92
N LYS A 4 -3.39 -17.64 -12.20
CA LYS A 4 -4.59 -16.82 -11.90
C LYS A 4 -4.24 -15.64 -10.99
N ARG A 5 -3.49 -15.88 -9.90
CA ARG A 5 -3.03 -14.83 -8.97
C ARG A 5 -2.14 -13.80 -9.67
N ALA A 6 -1.22 -14.25 -10.52
CA ALA A 6 -0.35 -13.36 -11.29
C ALA A 6 -1.12 -12.47 -12.28
N MET A 7 -2.18 -13.01 -12.91
CA MET A 7 -3.06 -12.23 -13.78
C MET A 7 -3.83 -11.17 -12.97
N VAL A 8 -4.50 -11.57 -11.90
CA VAL A 8 -5.26 -10.65 -11.02
C VAL A 8 -4.35 -9.56 -10.45
N SER A 9 -3.13 -9.92 -10.03
CA SER A 9 -2.13 -8.97 -9.56
C SER A 9 -1.81 -7.90 -10.61
N ARG A 10 -1.62 -8.28 -11.88
CA ARG A 10 -1.36 -7.31 -12.96
C ARG A 10 -2.56 -6.40 -13.21
N LEU A 11 -3.78 -6.95 -13.20
CA LEU A 11 -5.00 -6.17 -13.39
C LEU A 11 -5.19 -5.15 -12.24
N LEU A 12 -5.00 -5.57 -10.98
CA LEU A 12 -5.05 -4.70 -9.81
C LEU A 12 -4.04 -3.55 -9.91
N GLN A 13 -2.80 -3.84 -10.32
CA GLN A 13 -1.77 -2.81 -10.50
C GLN A 13 -2.19 -1.77 -11.55
N ARG A 14 -2.76 -2.22 -12.68
CA ARG A 14 -3.20 -1.30 -13.73
C ARG A 14 -4.37 -0.43 -13.27
N ARG A 15 -5.38 -1.04 -12.63
CA ARG A 15 -6.52 -0.29 -12.09
C ARG A 15 -6.08 0.73 -11.04
N SER A 16 -5.19 0.35 -10.14
CA SER A 16 -4.62 1.25 -9.12
C SER A 16 -3.97 2.49 -9.75
N VAL A 17 -3.19 2.32 -10.82
CA VAL A 17 -2.61 3.46 -11.55
C VAL A 17 -3.67 4.31 -12.25
N CYS A 18 -4.67 3.68 -12.88
CA CYS A 18 -5.76 4.41 -13.54
C CYS A 18 -6.53 5.29 -12.56
N GLU A 19 -6.92 4.73 -11.41
CA GLU A 19 -7.69 5.45 -10.39
C GLU A 19 -6.82 6.50 -9.69
N GLY A 20 -5.60 6.14 -9.29
CA GLY A 20 -4.72 7.00 -8.50
C GLY A 20 -4.13 8.17 -9.28
N LEU A 21 -3.84 7.99 -10.58
CA LEU A 21 -3.22 9.01 -11.42
C LEU A 21 -4.14 9.54 -12.54
N ARG A 22 -5.38 9.04 -12.64
CA ARG A 22 -6.35 9.41 -13.67
C ARG A 22 -5.81 9.20 -15.10
N VAL A 23 -5.04 8.13 -15.29
CA VAL A 23 -4.41 7.77 -16.57
C VAL A 23 -5.27 6.72 -17.29
N PRO A 24 -5.50 6.85 -18.62
CA PRO A 24 -6.19 5.83 -19.40
C PRO A 24 -5.52 4.46 -19.27
N TYR A 25 -6.33 3.39 -19.26
CA TYR A 25 -5.85 2.03 -19.05
C TYR A 25 -4.75 1.64 -20.05
N GLU A 26 -4.86 2.04 -21.32
CA GLU A 26 -3.91 1.74 -22.40
C GLU A 26 -2.57 2.45 -22.20
N ARG A 27 -2.55 3.56 -21.46
CA ARG A 27 -1.35 4.37 -21.19
C ARG A 27 -0.60 3.90 -19.96
N VAL A 28 -1.20 3.05 -19.11
CA VAL A 28 -0.51 2.50 -17.95
C VAL A 28 0.70 1.66 -18.40
N ARG A 29 1.86 2.01 -17.87
CA ARG A 29 3.12 1.26 -18.01
C ARG A 29 3.61 0.90 -16.61
N ILE A 30 3.66 -0.40 -16.33
CA ILE A 30 4.20 -0.91 -15.07
C ILE A 30 5.65 -1.33 -15.32
N ARG A 31 6.57 -0.75 -14.56
CA ARG A 31 7.98 -1.15 -14.51
C ARG A 31 8.26 -1.85 -13.20
N ARG A 32 9.44 -2.46 -13.07
CA ARG A 32 9.88 -3.12 -11.83
C ARG A 32 11.26 -2.63 -11.46
N THR A 33 11.49 -2.40 -10.17
CA THR A 33 12.85 -2.17 -9.67
C THR A 33 13.69 -3.43 -9.86
N LYS A 34 15.01 -3.33 -9.65
CA LYS A 34 15.89 -4.51 -9.67
C LYS A 34 15.46 -5.58 -8.64
N GLY A 35 14.90 -5.15 -7.50
CA GLY A 35 14.30 -6.04 -6.49
C GLY A 35 12.90 -6.56 -6.84
N GLY A 36 12.40 -6.31 -8.06
CA GLY A 36 11.12 -6.81 -8.55
C GLY A 36 9.89 -6.01 -8.11
N LYS A 37 10.05 -4.95 -7.30
CA LYS A 37 8.93 -4.10 -6.83
C LYS A 37 8.28 -3.39 -8.03
N PRO A 38 6.98 -3.61 -8.31
CA PRO A 38 6.31 -2.93 -9.42
C PRO A 38 6.05 -1.46 -9.08
N PHE A 39 6.13 -0.60 -10.09
CA PHE A 39 5.80 0.82 -9.98
C PHE A 39 5.28 1.38 -11.31
N GLU A 40 4.60 2.53 -11.25
CA GLU A 40 4.18 3.26 -12.44
C GLU A 40 5.40 3.90 -13.11
N GLY A 41 5.68 3.51 -14.36
CA GLY A 41 6.84 3.97 -15.12
C GLY A 41 6.49 4.53 -16.49
N GLY A 42 5.24 4.97 -16.68
CA GLY A 42 4.74 5.62 -17.89
C GLY A 42 4.95 7.13 -17.89
N GLY A 43 5.46 7.71 -16.79
CA GLY A 43 5.72 9.13 -16.69
C GLY A 43 4.44 9.94 -16.53
N ALA A 44 3.40 9.35 -15.92
CA ALA A 44 2.14 10.03 -15.68
C ALA A 44 2.34 11.36 -14.91
N GLU A 45 1.58 12.38 -15.31
CA GLU A 45 1.58 13.66 -14.62
C GLU A 45 1.05 13.50 -13.19
N ARG A 46 1.68 14.20 -12.24
CA ARG A 46 1.38 14.07 -10.81
C ARG A 46 1.01 15.43 -10.26
N THR A 47 -0.23 15.56 -9.79
CA THR A 47 -0.65 16.75 -9.04
C THR A 47 -0.08 16.74 -7.63
N ALA A 48 -0.17 17.86 -6.92
CA ALA A 48 0.26 17.96 -5.52
C ALA A 48 -0.44 16.92 -4.60
N ALA A 49 -1.69 16.56 -4.92
CA ALA A 49 -2.48 15.61 -4.14
C ALA A 49 -1.97 14.17 -4.24
N VAL A 50 -1.28 13.81 -5.33
CA VAL A 50 -0.75 12.46 -5.62
C VAL A 50 0.74 12.49 -5.97
N ALA A 51 1.44 13.50 -5.44
CA ALA A 51 2.84 13.80 -5.73
C ALA A 51 3.78 12.60 -5.56
N ASN A 52 3.44 11.70 -4.64
CA ASN A 52 4.20 10.50 -4.34
C ASN A 52 3.39 9.21 -4.50
N PHE A 53 2.34 9.21 -5.34
CA PHE A 53 1.53 8.02 -5.55
C PHE A 53 2.39 6.79 -5.83
N ASN A 54 2.22 5.77 -5.01
CA ASN A 54 2.84 4.47 -5.17
C ASN A 54 1.90 3.39 -4.65
N PHE A 55 2.21 2.14 -5.01
CA PHE A 55 1.43 1.00 -4.60
C PHE A 55 2.34 -0.19 -4.30
N ASN A 56 1.77 -1.17 -3.59
CA ASN A 56 2.38 -2.47 -3.37
C ASN A 56 1.32 -3.56 -3.46
N VAL A 57 1.73 -4.77 -3.83
CA VAL A 57 0.83 -5.90 -4.09
C VAL A 57 1.38 -7.16 -3.43
N ALA A 58 0.50 -7.98 -2.91
CA ALA A 58 0.81 -9.28 -2.32
C ALA A 58 -0.26 -10.31 -2.69
N HIS A 59 0.05 -11.59 -2.53
CA HIS A 59 -0.94 -12.64 -2.72
C HIS A 59 -0.60 -13.85 -1.87
N GLU A 60 -1.60 -14.43 -1.22
CA GLU A 60 -1.47 -15.68 -0.48
C GLU A 60 -2.87 -16.29 -0.30
N GLY A 61 -2.94 -17.62 -0.31
CA GLY A 61 -4.22 -18.33 -0.23
C GLY A 61 -5.21 -17.86 -1.30
N ASN A 62 -6.36 -17.37 -0.85
CA ASN A 62 -7.49 -16.98 -1.72
C ASN A 62 -7.42 -15.53 -2.22
N TYR A 63 -6.48 -14.72 -1.73
CA TYR A 63 -6.47 -13.28 -1.99
C TYR A 63 -5.24 -12.81 -2.77
N VAL A 64 -5.49 -11.83 -3.64
CA VAL A 64 -4.48 -10.88 -4.12
C VAL A 64 -4.87 -9.52 -3.55
N VAL A 65 -3.97 -8.91 -2.79
CA VAL A 65 -4.22 -7.62 -2.11
C VAL A 65 -3.31 -6.54 -2.68
N LEU A 66 -3.82 -5.32 -2.77
CA LEU A 66 -3.07 -4.15 -3.19
C LEU A 66 -3.38 -2.99 -2.22
N ALA A 67 -2.34 -2.25 -1.84
CA ALA A 67 -2.46 -0.96 -1.19
C ALA A 67 -1.76 0.10 -2.03
N SER A 68 -2.36 1.29 -2.10
CA SER A 68 -1.74 2.48 -2.70
C SER A 68 -1.82 3.66 -1.74
N ASP A 69 -0.82 4.53 -1.78
CA ASP A 69 -0.80 5.75 -0.98
C ASP A 69 -0.33 6.93 -1.85
N PRO A 70 -1.01 8.10 -1.80
CA PRO A 70 -0.67 9.26 -2.63
C PRO A 70 0.58 10.03 -2.16
N ALA A 71 1.04 9.81 -0.92
CA ALA A 71 2.01 10.67 -0.25
C ALA A 71 3.13 9.89 0.46
N LEU A 72 2.78 8.82 1.17
CA LEU A 72 3.68 7.97 1.94
C LEU A 72 4.13 6.77 1.11
N LEU A 73 5.29 6.22 1.44
CA LEU A 73 5.71 4.93 0.94
C LEU A 73 4.78 3.85 1.50
N VAL A 74 4.29 2.94 0.66
CA VAL A 74 3.41 1.86 1.09
C VAL A 74 3.97 0.48 0.75
N GLY A 75 3.77 -0.46 1.67
CA GLY A 75 3.97 -1.91 1.50
C GLY A 75 2.77 -2.67 2.03
N ILE A 76 2.48 -3.81 1.42
CA ILE A 76 1.39 -4.69 1.85
C ILE A 76 1.86 -6.14 1.82
N ASP A 77 1.36 -6.91 2.76
CA ASP A 77 1.48 -8.35 2.78
C ASP A 77 0.17 -9.02 3.22
N VAL A 78 -0.05 -10.26 2.80
CA VAL A 78 -1.20 -11.08 3.20
C VAL A 78 -0.72 -12.45 3.60
N SER A 79 -1.13 -12.92 4.77
CA SER A 79 -0.84 -14.26 5.29
C SER A 79 -2.11 -15.08 5.41
N ALA A 80 -2.18 -16.18 4.66
CA ALA A 80 -3.28 -17.14 4.71
C ALA A 80 -3.05 -18.18 5.82
N PRO A 81 -4.12 -18.81 6.36
CA PRO A 81 -3.96 -19.98 7.22
C PRO A 81 -3.18 -21.08 6.51
N PHE A 82 -2.33 -21.80 7.25
CA PHE A 82 -1.47 -22.84 6.67
C PHE A 82 -2.28 -23.93 5.97
N GLU A 83 -3.44 -24.30 6.53
CA GLU A 83 -4.40 -25.24 5.95
C GLU A 83 -4.87 -24.86 4.53
N MET A 84 -4.86 -23.55 4.21
CA MET A 84 -5.27 -23.05 2.89
C MET A 84 -4.11 -22.96 1.89
N ARG A 85 -2.89 -23.25 2.33
CA ARG A 85 -1.74 -23.26 1.44
C ARG A 85 -1.66 -24.63 0.76
N ALA A 86 -1.42 -24.63 -0.56
CA ALA A 86 -1.26 -25.87 -1.32
C ALA A 86 -0.06 -26.71 -0.85
N ASP A 87 0.87 -26.09 -0.11
CA ASP A 87 2.04 -26.68 0.54
C ASP A 87 1.91 -26.72 2.07
N GLY A 88 0.69 -26.58 2.62
CA GLY A 88 0.38 -26.31 4.03
C GLY A 88 0.91 -27.28 5.08
N GLN A 89 1.57 -28.37 4.69
CA GLN A 89 2.29 -29.29 5.57
C GLN A 89 3.82 -29.07 5.59
N LYS A 90 4.39 -28.23 4.72
CA LYS A 90 5.86 -28.03 4.61
C LYS A 90 6.39 -26.94 5.53
N MET A 91 5.60 -25.93 5.85
CA MET A 91 5.88 -25.03 6.97
C MET A 91 5.20 -25.64 8.19
N GLY A 92 5.95 -25.85 9.26
CA GLY A 92 5.47 -26.47 10.48
C GLY A 92 4.10 -25.98 10.95
N SER A 93 3.34 -26.90 11.55
CA SER A 93 2.00 -26.66 12.08
C SER A 93 2.01 -26.09 13.49
N THR A 94 3.17 -26.10 14.17
CA THR A 94 3.35 -25.59 15.52
C THR A 94 4.36 -24.43 15.56
N LEU A 95 4.28 -23.59 16.60
CA LEU A 95 5.21 -22.50 16.87
C LEU A 95 6.64 -23.01 17.03
N GLU A 96 6.85 -24.20 17.60
CA GLU A 96 8.18 -24.80 17.75
C GLU A 96 8.80 -25.16 16.39
N GLU A 97 8.04 -25.78 15.50
CA GLU A 97 8.51 -26.11 14.14
C GLU A 97 8.78 -24.84 13.31
N LEU A 98 7.95 -23.81 13.49
CA LEU A 98 8.16 -22.50 12.90
C LEU A 98 9.42 -21.84 13.46
N ARG A 99 9.64 -21.88 14.78
CA ARG A 99 10.84 -21.34 15.42
C ARG A 99 12.10 -21.97 14.86
N ARG A 100 12.12 -23.30 14.69
CA ARG A 100 13.24 -24.00 14.05
C ARG A 100 13.49 -23.56 12.60
N SER A 101 12.44 -23.26 11.85
CA SER A 101 12.55 -22.89 10.43
C SER A 101 12.88 -21.40 10.22
N PHE A 102 12.44 -20.55 11.14
CA PHE A 102 12.50 -19.09 11.03
C PHE A 102 13.29 -18.44 12.16
N GLU A 103 14.15 -19.21 12.84
CA GLU A 103 14.92 -18.76 14.02
C GLU A 103 15.63 -17.42 13.78
N ARG A 104 16.26 -17.27 12.60
CA ARG A 104 17.03 -16.08 12.22
C ARG A 104 16.16 -14.89 11.78
N SER A 105 14.83 -15.05 11.73
CA SER A 105 13.91 -14.01 11.26
C SER A 105 13.32 -13.16 12.39
N PHE A 106 13.39 -13.64 13.64
CA PHE A 106 12.77 -13.00 14.80
C PHE A 106 13.76 -12.91 15.98
N THR A 107 13.54 -11.94 16.86
CA THR A 107 14.25 -11.85 18.15
C THR A 107 13.72 -12.90 19.14
N ASP A 108 14.46 -13.16 20.21
CA ASP A 108 13.99 -14.07 21.26
C ASP A 108 12.76 -13.49 21.97
N ASP A 109 12.74 -12.18 22.20
CA ASP A 109 11.58 -11.46 22.75
C ASP A 109 10.34 -11.58 21.85
N GLU A 110 10.50 -11.52 20.52
CA GLU A 110 9.40 -11.78 19.58
C GLU A 110 8.88 -13.22 19.70
N TRP A 111 9.77 -14.22 19.79
CA TRP A 111 9.38 -15.62 19.98
C TRP A 111 8.64 -15.84 21.29
N ASP A 112 9.14 -15.27 22.38
CA ASP A 112 8.53 -15.39 23.70
C ASP A 112 7.17 -14.71 23.76
N ALA A 113 7.04 -13.53 23.14
CA ALA A 113 5.76 -12.83 23.01
C ALA A 113 4.73 -13.65 22.21
N MET A 114 5.15 -14.36 21.16
CA MET A 114 4.26 -15.25 20.40
C MET A 114 3.87 -16.48 21.21
N ALA A 115 4.79 -17.04 22.02
CA ALA A 115 4.55 -18.20 22.86
C ALA A 115 3.57 -17.94 24.03
N CYS A 116 3.46 -16.68 24.47
CA CYS A 116 2.48 -16.24 25.48
C CYS A 116 1.01 -16.39 25.05
N ALA A 117 0.72 -16.63 23.77
CA ALA A 117 -0.65 -16.89 23.33
C ALA A 117 -1.19 -18.22 23.91
N PRO A 118 -2.47 -18.29 24.31
CA PRO A 118 -2.97 -19.39 25.14
C PRO A 118 -3.06 -20.72 24.40
N THR A 119 -3.39 -20.70 23.10
CA THR A 119 -3.52 -21.90 22.27
C THR A 119 -2.52 -21.94 21.13
N GLU A 120 -2.22 -23.14 20.63
CA GLU A 120 -1.30 -23.34 19.51
C GLU A 120 -1.76 -22.60 18.24
N ALA A 121 -3.08 -22.61 17.97
CA ALA A 121 -3.66 -21.87 16.86
C ALA A 121 -3.43 -20.35 16.99
N GLU A 122 -3.54 -19.79 18.19
CA GLU A 122 -3.29 -18.37 18.44
C GLU A 122 -1.80 -18.02 18.37
N ARG A 123 -0.91 -18.92 18.82
CA ARG A 123 0.55 -18.79 18.67
C ARG A 123 0.96 -18.75 17.20
N VAL A 124 0.45 -19.68 16.40
CA VAL A 124 0.64 -19.70 14.94
C VAL A 124 0.06 -18.45 14.29
N ARG A 125 -1.11 -17.97 14.74
CA ARG A 125 -1.69 -16.71 14.26
C ARG A 125 -0.83 -15.50 14.63
N ALA A 126 -0.22 -15.48 15.82
CA ALA A 126 0.71 -14.44 16.24
C ALA A 126 1.96 -14.44 15.35
N PHE A 127 2.54 -15.60 15.06
CA PHE A 127 3.63 -15.77 14.09
C PHE A 127 3.26 -15.22 12.71
N ARG A 128 2.14 -15.65 12.15
CA ARG A 128 1.67 -15.18 10.83
C ARG A 128 1.48 -13.66 10.81
N THR A 129 1.00 -13.10 11.92
CA THR A 129 0.85 -11.65 12.07
C THR A 129 2.20 -10.95 12.03
N GLN A 130 3.17 -11.39 12.82
CA GLN A 130 4.50 -10.76 12.89
C GLN A 130 5.29 -10.93 11.59
N TRP A 131 5.24 -12.13 10.99
CA TRP A 131 5.81 -12.39 9.67
C TRP A 131 5.26 -11.43 8.61
N SER A 132 3.93 -11.29 8.54
CA SER A 132 3.30 -10.42 7.57
C SER A 132 3.63 -8.93 7.79
N LEU A 133 3.82 -8.50 9.05
CA LEU A 133 4.29 -7.15 9.36
C LEU A 133 5.72 -6.90 8.85
N LYS A 134 6.64 -7.84 9.10
CA LYS A 134 8.02 -7.77 8.59
C LYS A 134 8.05 -7.72 7.06
N GLU A 135 7.30 -8.61 6.40
CA GLU A 135 7.18 -8.64 4.93
C GLU A 135 6.61 -7.33 4.37
N ALA A 136 5.53 -6.79 4.95
CA ALA A 136 4.94 -5.54 4.51
C ALA A 136 5.94 -4.37 4.62
N PHE A 137 6.71 -4.30 5.70
CA PHE A 137 7.75 -3.28 5.90
C PHE A 137 8.89 -3.41 4.88
N VAL A 138 9.46 -4.61 4.72
CA VAL A 138 10.53 -4.88 3.76
C VAL A 138 10.07 -4.61 2.32
N LYS A 139 8.83 -4.96 1.98
CA LYS A 139 8.23 -4.67 0.66
C LYS A 139 7.91 -3.19 0.46
N ALA A 140 7.60 -2.44 1.52
CA ALA A 140 7.44 -0.99 1.45
C ALA A 140 8.76 -0.35 1.04
N ARG A 141 9.84 -0.67 1.74
CA ARG A 141 11.18 -0.15 1.47
C ARG A 141 11.76 -0.67 0.17
N GLY A 142 11.56 -1.95 -0.16
CA GLY A 142 12.15 -2.58 -1.33
C GLY A 142 13.55 -3.15 -1.09
N ASP A 143 13.92 -3.41 0.17
CA ASP A 143 15.23 -3.99 0.52
C ASP A 143 15.41 -5.41 -0.06
N GLY A 144 14.31 -6.14 -0.27
CA GLY A 144 14.33 -7.52 -0.78
C GLY A 144 14.90 -8.51 0.23
N LEU A 145 15.39 -9.66 -0.26
CA LEU A 145 15.89 -10.76 0.57
C LEU A 145 17.19 -10.44 1.34
N ALA A 146 17.84 -9.31 1.03
CA ALA A 146 19.06 -8.88 1.72
C ALA A 146 18.78 -8.23 3.08
N PHE A 147 17.53 -7.90 3.37
CA PHE A 147 17.16 -7.34 4.67
C PHE A 147 17.19 -8.40 5.76
N GLU A 148 17.92 -8.13 6.83
CA GLU A 148 17.95 -8.99 8.01
C GLU A 148 16.69 -8.77 8.86
N LEU A 149 15.72 -9.66 8.72
CA LEU A 149 14.39 -9.58 9.36
C LEU A 149 14.44 -9.45 10.89
N ARG A 150 15.48 -9.99 11.53
CA ARG A 150 15.67 -9.89 13.00
C ARG A 150 15.92 -8.47 13.49
N ARG A 151 16.30 -7.54 12.61
CA ARG A 151 16.55 -6.13 12.95
C ARG A 151 15.29 -5.31 13.18
N VAL A 152 14.15 -5.73 12.64
CA VAL A 152 12.89 -4.95 12.70
C VAL A 152 11.87 -5.64 13.59
N GLU A 153 11.31 -4.91 14.54
CA GLU A 153 10.35 -5.43 15.51
C GLU A 153 9.06 -4.60 15.50
N PHE A 154 7.94 -5.23 15.88
CA PHE A 154 6.63 -4.59 15.87
C PHE A 154 5.89 -4.78 17.18
N CYS A 155 5.53 -3.65 17.80
CA CYS A 155 4.74 -3.63 19.03
C CYS A 155 3.35 -3.07 18.76
N PHE A 156 2.31 -3.86 19.07
CA PHE A 156 0.93 -3.39 18.97
C PHE A 156 0.69 -2.20 19.89
N CYS A 157 -0.03 -1.21 19.38
CA CYS A 157 -0.34 0.01 20.10
C CYS A 157 -1.79 0.42 19.86
N ARG A 158 -2.28 1.35 20.69
CA ARG A 158 -3.57 2.01 20.44
C ARG A 158 -3.54 2.74 19.10
N PRO A 159 -4.71 2.90 18.45
CA PRO A 159 -4.82 3.76 17.28
C PRO A 159 -4.20 5.13 17.58
N PRO A 160 -3.36 5.65 16.68
CA PRO A 160 -2.81 6.99 16.82
C PRO A 160 -3.94 8.01 16.87
N GLU A 161 -3.95 8.88 17.88
CA GLU A 161 -4.89 9.99 17.92
C GLU A 161 -4.61 10.94 16.75
N PRO A 162 -5.63 11.38 16.00
CA PRO A 162 -5.43 12.45 15.03
C PRO A 162 -4.87 13.67 15.78
N PRO A 163 -3.91 14.40 15.20
CA PRO A 163 -3.39 15.60 15.84
C PRO A 163 -4.55 16.53 16.16
N ARG A 164 -4.66 16.97 17.41
CA ARG A 164 -5.63 18.00 17.81
C ARG A 164 -5.48 19.17 16.83
N SER A 165 -6.58 19.65 16.28
CA SER A 165 -6.59 20.89 15.52
C SER A 165 -6.15 22.01 16.47
N GLY A 166 -4.85 22.28 16.52
CA GLY A 166 -4.36 23.53 17.07
C GLY A 166 -4.91 24.68 16.22
N PRO A 167 -5.02 25.90 16.77
CA PRO A 167 -5.33 27.07 15.96
C PRO A 167 -4.35 27.11 14.78
N PRO A 168 -4.78 27.57 13.58
CA PRO A 168 -3.87 27.75 12.47
C PRO A 168 -2.66 28.53 13.00
N GLU A 169 -1.47 27.95 12.87
CA GLU A 169 -0.25 28.70 13.16
C GLU A 169 -0.33 29.98 12.34
N SER A 170 -0.40 31.12 13.04
CA SER A 170 -0.33 32.43 12.41
C SER A 170 0.86 32.43 11.47
N PRO A 171 0.76 32.92 10.23
CA PRO A 171 1.91 33.03 9.36
C PRO A 171 2.97 33.82 10.11
N ARG A 172 4.04 33.16 10.55
CA ARG A 172 5.22 33.87 11.05
C ARG A 172 5.66 34.74 9.88
N SER A 173 5.61 36.05 10.12
CA SER A 173 5.96 37.13 9.21
C SER A 173 7.16 36.74 8.34
N TRP A 174 6.90 36.54 7.05
CA TRP A 174 7.95 36.54 6.04
C TRP A 174 8.63 37.92 6.08
N PRO A 175 9.97 38.03 5.98
CA PRO A 175 10.63 39.33 5.92
C PRO A 175 10.19 40.11 4.67
N PRO A 176 10.17 41.45 4.70
CA PRO A 176 9.68 42.26 3.59
C PRO A 176 10.54 42.04 2.33
N GLU A 177 9.86 42.03 1.19
CA GLU A 177 10.41 41.86 -0.15
C GLU A 177 11.59 42.80 -0.42
N LEU A 178 12.66 42.26 -1.01
CA LEU A 178 13.72 43.05 -1.63
C LEU A 178 13.16 43.76 -2.88
N PRO A 179 13.48 45.05 -3.11
CA PRO A 179 12.90 45.80 -4.21
C PRO A 179 13.38 45.28 -5.58
N ALA A 180 12.42 45.17 -6.49
CA ALA A 180 12.60 44.72 -7.87
C ALA A 180 13.58 45.63 -8.64
N ALA A 181 14.59 45.02 -9.25
CA ALA A 181 15.40 45.67 -10.28
C ALA A 181 14.53 45.87 -11.53
N HIS A 182 14.43 47.13 -11.96
CA HIS A 182 13.86 47.52 -13.23
C HIS A 182 14.70 46.99 -14.39
N GLU A 183 14.09 46.25 -15.30
CA GLU A 183 14.46 46.33 -16.71
C GLU A 183 13.21 46.24 -17.58
N ARG A 184 13.05 47.27 -18.40
CA ARG A 184 11.94 47.46 -19.34
C ARG A 184 12.20 46.58 -20.55
N SER A 185 11.19 45.82 -20.98
CA SER A 185 11.09 45.42 -22.38
C SER A 185 9.63 45.36 -22.80
N THR A 186 9.28 46.31 -23.64
CA THR A 186 8.04 46.46 -24.39
C THR A 186 7.92 45.40 -25.48
N ILE A 187 6.73 44.82 -25.69
CA ILE A 187 6.11 44.42 -26.98
C ILE A 187 4.68 43.87 -26.69
N PRO A 188 3.70 44.00 -27.62
CA PRO A 188 2.36 44.50 -27.30
C PRO A 188 1.26 43.44 -27.13
N ARG A 189 0.21 43.87 -26.42
CA ARG A 189 -1.09 43.20 -26.24
C ARG A 189 -1.76 42.90 -27.59
N SER A 190 -2.20 41.66 -27.79
CA SER A 190 -3.41 41.41 -28.58
C SER A 190 -4.17 40.15 -28.16
N ARG A 191 -5.49 40.33 -28.08
CA ARG A 191 -6.63 39.41 -28.24
C ARG A 191 -7.00 38.41 -27.13
N SER A 192 -8.09 38.80 -26.47
CA SER A 192 -9.17 37.98 -25.91
C SER A 192 -9.59 36.81 -26.80
N ALA A 193 -9.71 35.63 -26.18
CA ALA A 193 -10.71 34.57 -26.43
C ALA A 193 -10.69 33.71 -25.15
N ALA A 194 -11.69 33.67 -24.26
CA ALA A 194 -13.07 33.24 -24.48
C ALA A 194 -13.12 31.96 -25.32
N ASP A 195 -12.73 30.84 -24.69
CA ASP A 195 -13.20 29.46 -24.90
C ASP A 195 -12.15 28.48 -24.39
N VAL A 196 -12.06 28.35 -23.06
CA VAL A 196 -11.49 27.13 -22.47
C VAL A 196 -12.68 26.20 -22.27
N SER A 197 -12.95 25.37 -23.29
CA SER A 197 -13.90 24.29 -23.13
C SER A 197 -13.49 23.45 -21.92
N GLU A 198 -14.45 23.19 -21.04
CA GLU A 198 -14.38 22.13 -20.04
C GLU A 198 -13.98 20.85 -20.76
N LYS A 199 -12.68 20.53 -20.76
CA LYS A 199 -12.21 19.19 -21.08
C LYS A 199 -12.77 18.31 -19.99
N SER A 200 -13.89 17.66 -20.31
CA SER A 200 -14.53 16.60 -19.55
C SER A 200 -13.45 15.74 -18.89
N GLU A 201 -13.44 15.71 -17.55
CA GLU A 201 -12.64 14.73 -16.82
C GLU A 201 -12.87 13.36 -17.45
N PRO A 202 -11.82 12.58 -17.75
CA PRO A 202 -12.03 11.27 -18.32
C PRO A 202 -12.78 10.42 -17.29
N ARG A 203 -14.08 10.24 -17.53
CA ARG A 203 -14.95 9.36 -16.76
C ARG A 203 -14.52 7.94 -17.09
N PHE A 204 -13.76 7.34 -16.20
CA PHE A 204 -13.48 5.90 -16.21
C PHE A 204 -14.41 5.24 -15.20
N PRO A 205 -15.67 4.89 -15.57
CA PRO A 205 -16.59 4.27 -14.63
C PRO A 205 -16.16 2.82 -14.39
N TRP A 206 -15.25 2.61 -13.44
CA TRP A 206 -15.00 1.28 -12.91
C TRP A 206 -16.24 0.80 -12.15
N PRO A 207 -16.59 -0.50 -12.25
CA PRO A 207 -17.62 -1.08 -11.40
C PRO A 207 -17.29 -0.85 -9.91
N LYS A 208 -18.32 -0.53 -9.11
CA LYS A 208 -18.19 -0.37 -7.66
C LYS A 208 -17.96 -1.77 -7.06
N GLY A 209 -16.83 -1.95 -6.38
CA GLY A 209 -16.57 -3.15 -5.59
C GLY A 209 -17.43 -3.21 -4.33
N HIS A 210 -17.40 -4.34 -3.65
CA HIS A 210 -18.07 -4.51 -2.36
C HIS A 210 -17.08 -4.28 -1.23
N PHE A 211 -17.43 -3.46 -0.24
CA PHE A 211 -16.60 -3.28 0.94
C PHE A 211 -16.52 -4.59 1.72
N LEU A 212 -15.30 -5.06 1.97
CA LEU A 212 -15.09 -6.05 3.02
C LEU A 212 -15.19 -5.29 4.33
N GLY A 213 -16.15 -5.66 5.17
CA GLY A 213 -16.13 -5.22 6.57
C GLY A 213 -14.79 -5.66 7.16
N ALA A 214 -13.86 -4.72 7.32
CA ALA A 214 -12.60 -5.02 7.98
C ALA A 214 -12.92 -5.29 9.45
N ALA A 215 -12.78 -6.53 9.88
CA ALA A 215 -12.75 -6.86 11.29
C ALA A 215 -11.58 -6.08 11.91
N SER A 216 -11.91 -5.18 12.85
CA SER A 216 -11.00 -4.40 13.71
C SER A 216 -9.55 -4.25 13.23
N THR A 217 -9.16 -3.06 12.74
CA THR A 217 -7.76 -2.76 12.44
C THR A 217 -6.93 -2.60 13.72
N ARG A 218 -5.87 -3.39 13.86
CA ARG A 218 -4.85 -3.22 14.92
C ARG A 218 -3.68 -2.41 14.38
N TRP A 219 -3.06 -1.60 15.24
CA TRP A 219 -1.93 -0.74 14.88
C TRP A 219 -0.64 -1.22 15.54
N ALA A 220 0.49 -1.08 14.85
CA ALA A 220 1.79 -1.42 15.38
C ALA A 220 2.81 -0.29 15.16
N ARG A 221 3.63 -0.04 16.18
CA ARG A 221 4.87 0.74 16.08
C ARG A 221 5.95 -0.13 15.45
N VAL A 222 6.91 0.51 14.79
CA VAL A 222 8.04 -0.15 14.15
C VAL A 222 9.31 0.25 14.89
N TYR A 223 10.11 -0.73 15.26
CA TYR A 223 11.43 -0.55 15.86
C TYR A 223 12.46 -1.15 14.91
N LEU A 224 13.58 -0.46 14.70
CA LEU A 224 14.68 -0.94 13.88
C LEU A 224 15.96 -0.84 14.71
N ASP A 225 16.62 -1.97 14.92
CA ASP A 225 17.79 -2.09 15.80
C ASP A 225 17.51 -1.53 17.22
N GLY A 226 16.31 -1.79 17.75
CA GLY A 226 15.84 -1.29 19.05
C GLY A 226 15.30 0.15 19.06
N GLU A 227 15.52 0.93 17.99
CA GLU A 227 15.13 2.34 17.92
C GLU A 227 13.74 2.53 17.32
N LEU A 228 12.92 3.39 17.94
CA LEU A 228 11.57 3.68 17.45
C LEU A 228 11.61 4.48 16.13
N LEU A 229 11.06 3.90 15.06
CA LEU A 229 10.81 4.62 13.81
C LEU A 229 9.49 5.39 13.88
N ALA A 230 9.53 6.61 14.43
CA ALA A 230 8.34 7.43 14.69
C ALA A 230 7.57 7.85 13.43
N ASP A 231 8.24 7.88 12.28
CA ASP A 231 7.73 8.18 10.94
C ASP A 231 7.27 6.93 10.18
N TRP A 232 7.28 5.76 10.82
CA TRP A 232 6.68 4.53 10.33
C TRP A 232 5.44 4.14 11.13
N ARG A 233 4.50 3.49 10.44
CA ARG A 233 3.30 2.92 11.05
C ARG A 233 2.88 1.69 10.29
N CYS A 234 2.54 0.63 11.03
CA CYS A 234 1.92 -0.54 10.46
C CYS A 234 0.50 -0.75 11.00
N SER A 235 -0.32 -1.41 10.20
CA SER A 235 -1.66 -1.83 10.58
C SER A 235 -1.94 -3.24 10.11
N VAL A 236 -2.66 -4.02 10.91
CA VAL A 236 -3.11 -5.37 10.60
C VAL A 236 -4.63 -5.40 10.59
N SER A 237 -5.21 -5.95 9.52
CA SER A 237 -6.65 -6.21 9.40
C SER A 237 -6.88 -7.67 9.07
N GLU A 238 -8.03 -8.20 9.47
CA GLU A 238 -8.44 -9.56 9.11
C GLU A 238 -9.46 -9.51 7.98
N LEU A 239 -9.18 -10.28 6.92
CA LEU A 239 -10.09 -10.56 5.83
C LEU A 239 -10.81 -11.90 6.09
N PRO A 240 -11.92 -12.19 5.39
CA PRO A 240 -12.62 -13.46 5.52
C PRO A 240 -11.70 -14.68 5.40
N ARG A 241 -12.11 -15.80 5.99
CA ARG A 241 -11.32 -17.04 6.06
C ARG A 241 -9.97 -16.84 6.76
N SER A 242 -9.93 -15.98 7.77
CA SER A 242 -8.78 -15.73 8.63
C SER A 242 -7.48 -15.37 7.90
N HIS A 243 -7.59 -14.61 6.81
CA HIS A 243 -6.42 -14.04 6.14
C HIS A 243 -6.03 -12.75 6.87
N LEU A 244 -4.77 -12.65 7.26
CA LEU A 244 -4.23 -11.46 7.90
C LEU A 244 -3.60 -10.58 6.84
N VAL A 245 -3.89 -9.28 6.86
CA VAL A 245 -3.31 -8.32 5.92
C VAL A 245 -2.60 -7.24 6.70
N SER A 246 -1.31 -7.08 6.43
CA SER A 246 -0.44 -6.08 7.02
C SER A 246 -0.14 -4.98 6.02
N VAL A 247 -0.30 -3.73 6.43
CA VAL A 247 0.05 -2.55 5.62
C VAL A 247 1.09 -1.74 6.39
N ALA A 248 2.23 -1.47 5.75
CA ALA A 248 3.28 -0.61 6.28
C ALA A 248 3.29 0.72 5.52
N ARG A 249 3.34 1.83 6.26
CA ARG A 249 3.42 3.19 5.71
C ARG A 249 4.59 3.95 6.33
N GLY A 250 5.33 4.67 5.51
CA GLY A 250 6.53 5.40 5.94
C GLY A 250 6.99 6.48 4.97
N PRO A 251 8.14 7.10 5.21
CA PRO A 251 8.71 8.13 4.34
C PRO A 251 9.25 7.57 3.02
N VAL A 252 8.98 8.28 1.91
CA VAL A 252 9.40 7.88 0.56
C VAL A 252 10.91 7.92 0.34
N HIS A 253 11.65 8.74 1.09
CA HIS A 253 13.10 8.81 0.98
C HIS A 253 13.81 7.56 1.51
N GLN A 254 13.12 6.71 2.30
CA GLN A 254 13.65 5.43 2.77
C GLN A 254 13.42 4.27 1.78
N ALA A 255 12.78 4.51 0.64
CA ALA A 255 12.67 3.52 -0.42
C ALA A 255 14.07 3.14 -0.93
N GLN A 256 14.37 1.85 -0.94
CA GLN A 256 15.53 1.25 -1.56
C GLN A 256 15.24 0.95 -3.02
N ASP A 257 16.06 1.54 -3.90
CA ASP A 257 15.98 1.32 -5.32
C ASP A 257 17.36 1.57 -5.94
N GLN A 258 18.05 0.48 -6.28
CA GLN A 258 19.43 0.50 -6.75
C GLN A 258 19.61 1.31 -8.04
N LEU A 259 18.58 1.38 -8.90
CA LEU A 259 18.63 2.13 -10.16
C LEU A 259 18.02 3.54 -10.03
N GLY A 260 17.36 3.83 -8.91
CA GLY A 260 16.70 5.11 -8.62
C GLY A 260 15.48 5.43 -9.50
N GLU A 261 15.04 4.55 -10.39
CA GLU A 261 13.90 4.77 -11.28
C GLU A 261 12.58 4.94 -10.52
N PHE A 262 12.35 4.12 -9.50
CA PHE A 262 11.19 4.22 -8.62
C PHE A 262 11.27 5.49 -7.77
N ARG A 263 12.43 5.79 -7.17
CA ARG A 263 12.60 6.99 -6.32
C ARG A 263 12.38 8.29 -7.09
N ARG A 264 12.76 8.33 -8.38
CA ARG A 264 12.53 9.48 -9.28
C ARG A 264 11.05 9.77 -9.54
N THR A 265 10.14 8.82 -9.27
CA THR A 265 8.70 9.05 -9.40
C THR A 265 8.13 9.92 -8.28
N PHE A 266 8.81 10.01 -7.13
CA PHE A 266 8.38 10.81 -5.99
C PHE A 266 8.72 12.28 -6.19
N ARG A 267 7.68 13.13 -6.27
CA ARG A 267 7.83 14.58 -6.48
C ARG A 267 8.08 15.36 -5.19
N ARG A 268 7.82 14.77 -4.03
CA ARG A 268 7.96 15.42 -2.72
C ARG A 268 8.72 14.51 -1.74
N GLN A 269 10.04 14.70 -1.65
CA GLN A 269 10.92 13.85 -0.83
C GLN A 269 10.76 14.07 0.69
N SER A 270 10.34 15.27 1.10
CA SER A 270 10.12 15.65 2.50
C SER A 270 8.73 16.25 2.72
N MET A 271 8.17 16.01 3.89
CA MET A 271 6.93 16.62 4.37
C MET A 271 7.14 17.14 5.79
N PRO A 272 6.43 18.20 6.21
CA PRO A 272 6.48 18.66 7.59
C PRO A 272 6.12 17.54 8.57
N PRO A 273 6.77 17.44 9.74
CA PRO A 273 6.50 16.40 10.73
C PRO A 273 5.02 16.32 11.18
N ALA A 274 4.31 17.45 11.22
CA ALA A 274 2.89 17.48 11.52
C ALA A 274 2.03 16.80 10.43
N GLU A 275 2.41 16.95 9.15
CA GLU A 275 1.74 16.28 8.05
C GLU A 275 2.01 14.77 8.06
N TYR A 276 3.25 14.35 8.30
CA TYR A 276 3.59 12.93 8.48
C TYR A 276 2.75 12.29 9.58
N ARG A 277 2.72 12.90 10.77
CA ARG A 277 1.92 12.42 11.92
C ARG A 277 0.45 12.30 11.57
N ARG A 278 -0.13 13.31 10.92
CA ARG A 278 -1.55 13.29 10.50
C ARG A 278 -1.84 12.14 9.52
N ARG A 279 -0.98 11.94 8.51
CA ARG A 279 -1.15 10.89 7.51
C ARG A 279 -0.98 9.49 8.09
N LEU A 280 0.01 9.30 8.97
CA LEU A 280 0.22 8.04 9.69
C LEU A 280 -0.88 7.76 10.71
N ALA A 281 -1.51 8.80 11.26
CA ALA A 281 -2.65 8.68 12.17
C ALA A 281 -3.98 8.39 11.48
N ALA A 282 -4.10 8.71 10.18
CA ALA A 282 -5.31 8.47 9.42
C ALA A 282 -5.60 6.97 9.32
N SER A 283 -6.80 6.59 9.76
CA SER A 283 -7.29 5.21 9.64
C SER A 283 -7.23 4.76 8.18
N PRO A 284 -6.62 3.61 7.88
CA PRO A 284 -6.63 3.08 6.53
C PRO A 284 -8.09 2.83 6.10
N PRO A 285 -8.45 3.13 4.85
CA PRO A 285 -9.77 2.78 4.35
C PRO A 285 -9.96 1.26 4.40
N PRO A 286 -11.20 0.76 4.56
CA PRO A 286 -11.47 -0.67 4.50
C PRO A 286 -11.09 -1.24 3.13
N PHE A 287 -10.73 -2.52 3.10
CA PHE A 287 -10.47 -3.21 1.85
C PHE A 287 -11.76 -3.33 1.02
N THR A 288 -11.63 -3.10 -0.28
CA THR A 288 -12.71 -3.33 -1.23
C THR A 288 -12.44 -4.64 -1.97
N LEU A 289 -13.40 -5.58 -1.90
CA LEU A 289 -13.36 -6.80 -2.69
C LEU A 289 -13.71 -6.48 -4.13
N LEU A 290 -12.81 -6.88 -5.03
CA LEU A 290 -12.96 -6.72 -6.47
C LEU A 290 -12.97 -8.10 -7.13
N SER A 291 -14.00 -8.36 -7.92
CA SER A 291 -14.02 -9.48 -8.86
C SER A 291 -13.11 -9.20 -10.05
N VAL A 292 -12.78 -10.23 -10.84
CA VAL A 292 -12.01 -10.04 -12.09
C VAL A 292 -12.70 -9.06 -13.02
N ARG A 293 -14.04 -9.10 -13.10
CA ARG A 293 -14.85 -8.18 -13.88
C ARG A 293 -14.64 -6.73 -13.47
N ASP A 294 -14.52 -6.45 -12.17
CA ASP A 294 -14.33 -5.09 -11.66
C ASP A 294 -12.95 -4.53 -12.05
N LEU A 295 -11.98 -5.39 -12.35
CA LEU A 295 -10.63 -4.98 -12.74
C LEU A 295 -10.49 -4.70 -14.24
N LEU A 296 -11.55 -4.88 -15.03
CA LEU A 296 -11.53 -4.67 -16.47
C LEU A 296 -12.09 -3.29 -16.85
N PRO A 297 -11.46 -2.61 -17.82
CA PRO A 297 -12.01 -1.41 -18.43
C PRO A 297 -13.41 -1.67 -18.99
N SER A 298 -14.26 -0.63 -19.02
CA SER A 298 -15.63 -0.68 -19.55
C SER A 298 -15.71 -1.31 -20.94
N GLU A 299 -14.72 -1.02 -21.78
CA GLU A 299 -14.62 -1.43 -23.18
C GLU A 299 -14.41 -2.94 -23.32
N LEU A 300 -13.83 -3.59 -22.31
CA LEU A 300 -13.58 -5.03 -22.29
C LEU A 300 -14.71 -5.83 -21.63
N LEU A 301 -15.68 -5.18 -21.00
CA LEU A 301 -16.75 -5.86 -20.26
C LEU A 301 -17.67 -6.69 -21.17
N SER A 302 -17.99 -6.20 -22.37
CA SER A 302 -18.84 -6.94 -23.31
C SER A 302 -18.18 -8.25 -23.77
N SER A 303 -16.89 -8.19 -24.11
CA SER A 303 -16.10 -9.36 -24.51
C SER A 303 -15.90 -10.35 -23.35
N TYR A 304 -15.66 -9.82 -22.15
CA TYR A 304 -15.59 -10.64 -20.92
C TYR A 304 -16.90 -11.40 -20.68
N ARG A 305 -18.05 -10.72 -20.75
CA ARG A 305 -19.37 -11.37 -20.58
C ARG A 305 -19.63 -12.44 -21.62
N ALA A 306 -19.29 -12.18 -22.89
CA ALA A 306 -19.44 -13.16 -23.96
C ALA A 306 -18.58 -14.42 -23.75
N THR A 307 -17.40 -14.27 -23.15
CA THR A 307 -16.44 -15.37 -22.94
C THR A 307 -16.75 -16.18 -21.67
N VAL A 308 -17.10 -15.50 -20.58
CA VAL A 308 -17.24 -16.11 -19.24
C VAL A 308 -18.70 -16.46 -18.92
N GLY A 309 -19.67 -15.91 -19.67
CA GLY A 309 -21.09 -15.99 -19.37
C GLY A 309 -21.50 -15.05 -18.21
N ASP A 310 -22.79 -15.01 -17.90
CA ASP A 310 -23.27 -14.32 -16.70
C ASP A 310 -22.86 -15.13 -15.46
N PHE A 311 -21.92 -14.59 -14.70
CA PHE A 311 -21.50 -15.16 -13.43
C PHE A 311 -22.61 -14.98 -12.40
N VAL A 312 -23.31 -16.06 -12.04
CA VAL A 312 -24.17 -16.12 -10.85
C VAL A 312 -23.25 -16.43 -9.66
N PRO A 313 -23.00 -15.48 -8.73
CA PRO A 313 -22.19 -15.79 -7.57
C PRO A 313 -22.88 -16.89 -6.77
N HIS A 314 -22.20 -18.03 -6.58
CA HIS A 314 -22.61 -18.99 -5.57
C HIS A 314 -22.52 -18.28 -4.22
N SER A 315 -23.67 -18.15 -3.57
CA SER A 315 -23.78 -17.78 -2.17
C SER A 315 -23.19 -18.91 -1.32
N ASP A 316 -21.86 -19.02 -1.29
CA ASP A 316 -21.21 -19.82 -0.26
C ASP A 316 -21.34 -19.03 1.05
N GLY A 317 -22.15 -19.61 1.93
CA GLY A 317 -22.76 -18.98 3.08
C GLY A 317 -21.78 -18.35 4.05
N ALA A 318 -22.27 -17.30 4.70
CA ALA A 318 -21.87 -16.97 6.05
C ALA A 318 -22.10 -18.20 6.96
N ALA A 319 -21.02 -18.91 7.28
CA ALA A 319 -20.89 -19.81 8.41
C ALA A 319 -19.41 -19.85 8.79
#